data_AF-A0A7N0VHV2-F1
#
_entry.id   AF-A0A7N0VHV2-F1
#
_cell.length_a   1.000
_cell.length_b   1.000
_cell.length_c   1.000
_cell.angle_alpha   90.00
_cell.angle_beta   90.00
_cell.angle_gamma   90.00
#
_symmetry.space_group_name_H-M   'P 1'
#
loop_
_entity.id
_entity.type
_entity.pdbx_description
1 polymer ?
#
loop_
_entity_poly.entity_id
_entity_poly.type
_entity_poly.pdbx_seq_one_letter_code
_entity_poly.pdbx_strand_id
1 'polypeptide(L)'
;MTGLGIGLASMKSGERALLHVGWELGYGEEGSFSFPNVPPKAAIVYEVELLGFDETKEGKARGDMSVEERIGAADRRKMDGNTLFKEEKLEEAMNQYEMAIAYMGDDFMFQLFGKYRDMALAVKNPCHLNMAACLIKLKRFNEAIGHCSIVLAEDENNAKALFRRGKAKSELGQTEAAREDFLKARKHAPEDKAIARELRILAEQDKAVYQKQKEIYKGLFGPRPEPKPKRSNWMVLFWHWVLALFGRLLKRQQSNKAD
;
A
#
# COMPACT_ATOMS: atom_id res chain seq x y z
N MET A 1 33.72 14.19 -11.24
CA MET A 1 33.37 12.76 -11.15
C MET A 1 33.15 12.19 -12.54
N THR A 2 34.23 11.98 -13.28
CA THR A 2 34.19 11.60 -14.70
C THR A 2 33.85 10.12 -14.89
N GLY A 3 34.29 9.25 -13.99
CA GLY A 3 34.08 7.80 -14.08
C GLY A 3 32.63 7.35 -13.96
N LEU A 4 31.85 7.99 -13.08
CA LEU A 4 30.41 7.72 -12.96
C LEU A 4 29.68 8.03 -14.27
N GLY A 5 30.00 9.17 -14.89
CA GLY A 5 29.40 9.57 -16.17
C GLY A 5 29.71 8.59 -17.31
N ILE A 6 30.95 8.07 -17.37
CA ILE A 6 31.35 7.06 -18.36
C ILE A 6 30.56 5.77 -18.16
N GLY A 7 30.44 5.29 -16.91
CA GLY A 7 29.67 4.08 -16.61
C GLY A 7 28.19 4.25 -16.98
N LEU A 8 27.57 5.37 -16.59
CA LEU A 8 26.18 5.70 -16.93
C LEU A 8 25.94 5.72 -18.45
N ALA A 9 26.88 6.23 -19.24
CA ALA A 9 26.75 6.30 -20.69
C ALA A 9 26.73 4.92 -21.38
N SER A 10 27.19 3.87 -20.70
CA SER A 10 27.18 2.49 -21.21
C SER A 10 25.92 1.69 -20.82
N MET A 11 25.12 2.20 -19.89
CA MET A 11 23.96 1.49 -19.33
C MET A 11 22.71 1.65 -20.19
N LYS A 12 21.79 0.70 -20.07
CA LYS A 12 20.44 0.75 -20.68
C LYS A 12 19.40 1.25 -19.67
N SER A 13 18.29 1.77 -20.17
CA SER A 13 17.14 2.12 -19.33
C SER A 13 16.63 0.89 -18.57
N GLY A 14 16.42 1.03 -17.27
CA GLY A 14 16.08 -0.05 -16.33
C GLY A 14 17.25 -0.91 -15.86
N GLU A 15 18.49 -0.64 -16.28
CA GLU A 15 19.65 -1.43 -15.89
C GLU A 15 20.12 -1.08 -14.47
N ARG A 16 20.43 -2.12 -13.69
CA ARG A 16 21.11 -2.01 -12.39
C ARG A 16 22.53 -2.53 -12.51
N ALA A 17 23.51 -1.71 -12.15
CA ALA A 17 24.92 -2.04 -12.29
C ALA A 17 25.73 -1.62 -11.06
N LEU A 18 26.79 -2.39 -10.79
CA LEU A 18 27.82 -2.04 -9.81
C LEU A 18 29.04 -1.50 -10.57
N LEU A 19 29.33 -0.21 -10.44
CA LEU A 19 30.43 0.45 -11.14
C LEU A 19 31.64 0.58 -10.22
N HIS A 20 32.75 -0.06 -10.57
CA HIS A 20 34.03 0.09 -9.90
C HIS A 20 34.83 1.21 -10.56
N VAL A 21 35.01 2.32 -9.85
CA VAL A 21 35.67 3.52 -10.36
C VAL A 21 36.98 3.72 -9.61
N GLY A 22 38.10 3.64 -10.34
CA GLY A 22 39.43 3.98 -9.82
C GLY A 22 39.51 5.45 -9.39
N TRP A 23 40.41 5.77 -8.48
CA TRP A 23 40.54 7.11 -7.91
C TRP A 23 40.83 8.17 -8.98
N GLU A 24 41.48 7.79 -10.08
CA GLU A 24 41.81 8.63 -11.23
C GLU A 24 40.57 9.21 -11.92
N LEU A 25 39.46 8.45 -11.91
CA LEU A 25 38.18 8.85 -12.48
C LEU A 25 37.14 9.23 -11.40
N GLY A 26 37.51 9.07 -10.13
CA GLY A 26 36.74 9.40 -8.94
C GLY A 26 37.08 10.78 -8.38
N TYR A 27 37.45 10.82 -7.09
CA TYR A 27 37.79 12.05 -6.35
C TYR A 27 39.28 12.45 -6.47
N GLY A 28 40.07 11.75 -7.27
CA GLY A 28 41.45 12.13 -7.56
C GLY A 28 42.40 11.98 -6.36
N GLU A 29 43.53 12.68 -6.43
CA GLU A 29 44.57 12.62 -5.39
C GLU A 29 44.15 13.29 -4.09
N GLU A 30 43.27 14.30 -4.15
CA GLU A 30 42.87 15.09 -2.98
C GLU A 30 41.70 14.45 -2.21
N GLY A 31 40.89 13.63 -2.87
CA GLY A 31 39.68 13.08 -2.27
C GLY A 31 38.57 14.14 -2.16
N SER A 32 37.64 13.93 -1.23
CA SER A 32 36.60 14.90 -0.87
C SER A 32 36.60 15.07 0.64
N PHE A 33 36.96 16.27 1.10
CA PHE A 33 36.90 16.60 2.53
C PHE A 33 35.46 16.80 3.03
N SER A 34 34.56 17.27 2.16
CA SER A 34 33.12 17.43 2.45
C SER A 34 32.32 16.16 2.19
N PHE A 35 31.06 16.09 2.66
CA PHE A 35 30.20 14.93 2.41
C PHE A 35 29.91 14.72 0.91
N PRO A 36 30.04 13.48 0.38
CA PRO A 36 30.58 12.30 1.06
C PRO A 36 32.08 12.44 1.31
N ASN A 37 32.52 12.20 2.55
CA ASN A 37 33.93 12.27 2.92
C ASN A 37 34.65 11.08 2.30
N VAL A 38 35.54 11.36 1.34
CA VAL A 38 36.28 10.34 0.59
C VAL A 38 37.77 10.61 0.73
N PRO A 39 38.56 9.64 1.21
CA PRO A 39 40.00 9.80 1.34
C PRO A 39 40.69 10.08 -0.01
N PRO A 40 41.85 10.76 0.01
CA PRO A 40 42.82 10.78 -1.09
C PRO A 40 43.00 9.42 -1.75
N LYS A 41 43.00 9.37 -3.10
CA LYS A 41 43.30 8.16 -3.88
C LYS A 41 42.41 6.94 -3.59
N ALA A 42 41.17 7.17 -3.13
CA ALA A 42 40.23 6.09 -2.87
C ALA A 42 39.49 5.64 -4.14
N ALA A 43 39.40 4.31 -4.34
CA ALA A 43 38.49 3.73 -5.32
C ALA A 43 37.05 3.77 -4.79
N ILE A 44 36.09 3.93 -5.70
CA ILE A 44 34.68 4.10 -5.38
C ILE A 44 33.89 2.98 -6.04
N VAL A 45 32.92 2.45 -5.31
CA VAL A 45 31.95 1.51 -5.83
C VAL A 45 30.59 2.19 -5.82
N TYR A 46 29.98 2.31 -7.00
CA TYR A 46 28.61 2.81 -7.14
C TYR A 46 27.66 1.66 -7.36
N GLU A 47 26.59 1.58 -6.57
CA GLU A 47 25.39 0.85 -6.96
C GLU A 47 24.45 1.82 -7.67
N VAL A 48 24.16 1.58 -8.94
CA VAL A 48 23.40 2.49 -9.78
C VAL A 48 22.23 1.76 -10.44
N GLU A 49 21.07 2.40 -10.44
CA GLU A 49 19.91 2.03 -11.25
C GLU A 49 19.64 3.15 -12.25
N LEU A 50 19.82 2.87 -13.55
CA LEU A 50 19.51 3.83 -14.60
C LEU A 50 18.03 3.73 -14.96
N LEU A 51 17.19 4.53 -14.28
CA LEU A 51 15.74 4.55 -14.49
C LEU A 51 15.37 4.81 -15.96
N GLY A 52 16.06 5.76 -16.58
CA GLY A 52 15.96 6.07 -18.00
C GLY A 52 16.66 7.37 -18.37
N PHE A 53 16.76 7.62 -19.68
CA PHE A 53 17.36 8.82 -20.23
C PHE A 53 16.54 9.33 -21.41
N ASP A 54 16.64 10.64 -21.68
CA ASP A 54 16.14 11.21 -22.92
C ASP A 54 17.17 10.96 -24.02
N GLU A 55 16.77 10.37 -25.15
CA GLU A 55 17.61 10.45 -26.35
C GLU A 55 17.71 11.93 -26.73
N THR A 56 18.94 12.46 -26.84
CA THR A 56 19.22 13.84 -27.26
C THR A 56 18.91 14.08 -28.73
N LYS A 57 17.79 13.54 -29.24
CA LYS A 57 17.35 13.77 -30.61
C LYS A 57 16.49 15.02 -30.77
N GLU A 58 16.03 15.66 -29.70
CA GLU A 58 15.41 16.99 -29.76
C GLU A 58 15.23 17.57 -28.35
N GLY A 59 16.17 18.42 -27.90
CA GLY A 59 16.00 19.16 -26.65
C GLY A 59 17.26 19.83 -26.11
N LYS A 60 17.05 20.92 -25.35
CA LYS A 60 18.08 21.57 -24.53
C LYS A 60 18.42 20.67 -23.33
N ALA A 61 19.63 20.76 -22.78
CA ALA A 61 19.93 20.11 -21.51
C ALA A 61 19.05 20.67 -20.39
N ARG A 62 18.77 19.90 -19.32
CA ARG A 62 17.90 20.35 -18.20
C ARG A 62 18.33 21.70 -17.59
N GLY A 63 19.63 21.98 -17.58
CA GLY A 63 20.19 23.24 -17.07
C GLY A 63 19.95 24.44 -17.99
N ASP A 64 19.73 24.21 -19.29
CA ASP A 64 19.56 25.24 -20.31
C ASP A 64 18.07 25.50 -20.64
N MET A 65 17.16 24.73 -20.04
CA MET A 65 15.72 24.91 -20.20
C MET A 65 15.22 26.09 -19.36
N SER A 66 14.34 26.91 -19.94
CA SER A 66 13.50 27.82 -19.16
C SER A 66 12.58 27.05 -18.20
N VAL A 67 12.03 27.75 -17.21
CA VAL A 67 11.08 27.17 -16.24
C VAL A 67 9.89 26.53 -16.95
N GLU A 68 9.32 27.24 -17.94
CA GLU A 68 8.18 26.78 -18.72
C GLU A 68 8.51 25.58 -19.60
N GLU A 69 9.65 25.58 -20.29
CA GLU A 69 10.12 24.44 -21.08
C GLU A 69 10.32 23.21 -20.20
N ARG A 70 10.90 23.39 -19.01
CA ARG A 70 11.20 22.31 -18.07
C ARG A 70 9.93 21.70 -17.45
N ILE A 71 8.98 22.54 -17.05
CA ILE A 71 7.65 22.09 -16.58
C ILE A 71 6.88 21.41 -17.72
N GLY A 72 6.96 21.96 -18.95
CA GLY A 72 6.34 21.37 -20.13
C GLY A 72 6.90 19.99 -20.47
N ALA A 73 8.22 19.80 -20.38
CA ALA A 73 8.86 18.50 -20.55
C ALA A 73 8.38 17.48 -19.49
N ALA A 74 8.31 17.89 -18.23
CA ALA A 74 7.76 17.07 -17.16
C ALA A 74 6.30 16.68 -17.40
N ASP A 75 5.48 17.62 -17.90
CA ASP A 75 4.07 17.37 -18.20
C ASP A 75 3.89 16.35 -19.33
N ARG A 76 4.73 16.40 -20.38
CA ARG A 76 4.74 15.38 -21.44
C ARG A 76 5.01 13.98 -20.87
N ARG A 77 6.05 13.83 -20.04
CA ARG A 77 6.36 12.55 -19.38
C ARG A 77 5.22 12.04 -18.51
N LYS A 78 4.54 12.94 -17.78
CA LYS A 78 3.31 12.58 -17.04
C LYS A 78 2.23 12.05 -17.98
N MET A 79 2.03 12.65 -19.15
CA MET A 79 1.05 12.17 -20.13
C MET A 79 1.43 10.82 -20.73
N ASP A 80 2.71 10.58 -21.00
CA ASP A 80 3.21 9.28 -21.46
C ASP A 80 2.96 8.20 -20.40
N GLY A 81 3.27 8.50 -19.13
CA GLY A 81 2.95 7.64 -18.00
C GLY A 81 1.44 7.37 -17.85
N ASN A 82 0.58 8.36 -18.12
CA ASN A 82 -0.87 8.18 -18.10
C ASN A 82 -1.34 7.22 -19.20
N THR A 83 -0.70 7.24 -20.36
CA THR A 83 -0.98 6.32 -21.47
C THR A 83 -0.59 4.90 -21.09
N LEU A 84 0.63 4.70 -20.59
CA LEU A 84 1.13 3.40 -20.12
C LEU A 84 0.30 2.84 -18.96
N PHE A 85 -0.19 3.71 -18.05
CA PHE A 85 -1.07 3.30 -16.97
C PHE A 85 -2.40 2.75 -17.47
N LYS A 86 -2.96 3.32 -18.54
CA LYS A 86 -4.18 2.82 -19.20
C LYS A 86 -3.94 1.49 -19.90
N GLU A 87 -2.73 1.27 -20.41
CA GLU A 87 -2.27 0.00 -20.98
C GLU A 87 -1.91 -1.06 -19.93
N GLU A 88 -2.06 -0.75 -18.64
CA GLU A 88 -1.69 -1.59 -17.49
C GLU A 88 -0.19 -1.93 -17.39
N LYS A 89 0.67 -1.21 -18.12
CA LYS A 89 2.13 -1.29 -17.98
C LYS A 89 2.60 -0.43 -16.81
N LEU A 90 2.33 -0.93 -15.60
CA LEU A 90 2.45 -0.14 -14.37
C LEU A 90 3.89 0.30 -14.06
N GLU A 91 4.88 -0.57 -14.26
CA GLU A 91 6.29 -0.24 -13.99
C GLU A 91 6.83 0.80 -14.98
N GLU A 92 6.55 0.63 -16.28
CA GLU A 92 6.92 1.62 -17.29
C GLU A 92 6.22 2.98 -17.05
N ALA A 93 4.94 2.95 -16.64
CA ALA A 93 4.22 4.16 -16.24
C ALA A 93 4.89 4.84 -15.05
N MET A 94 5.31 4.07 -14.04
CA MET A 94 6.04 4.58 -12.88
C MET A 94 7.35 5.25 -13.29
N ASN A 95 8.13 4.62 -14.17
CA ASN A 95 9.38 5.20 -14.68
C ASN A 95 9.13 6.57 -15.34
N GLN A 96 8.05 6.71 -16.12
CA GLN A 96 7.70 7.99 -16.74
C GLN A 96 7.32 9.07 -15.72
N TYR A 97 6.53 8.72 -14.69
CA TYR A 97 6.20 9.67 -13.62
C TYR A 97 7.44 10.05 -12.81
N GLU A 98 8.34 9.11 -12.55
CA GLU A 98 9.59 9.35 -11.85
C GLU A 98 10.51 10.28 -12.65
N MET A 99 10.63 10.06 -13.96
CA MET A 99 11.35 10.98 -14.83
C MET A 99 10.72 12.38 -14.82
N ALA A 100 9.38 12.49 -14.85
CA ALA A 100 8.69 13.77 -14.71
C ALA A 100 9.03 14.48 -13.38
N ILE A 101 9.05 13.73 -12.27
CA ILE A 101 9.43 14.26 -10.96
C ILE A 101 10.90 14.69 -10.94
N ALA A 102 11.81 13.95 -11.58
CA ALA A 102 13.22 14.30 -11.67
C ALA A 102 13.46 15.61 -12.45
N TYR A 103 12.62 15.92 -13.44
CA TYR A 103 12.61 17.25 -14.07
C TYR A 103 12.26 18.35 -13.06
N MET A 104 11.46 18.06 -12.03
CA MET A 104 11.06 18.99 -10.96
C MET A 104 11.67 18.61 -9.60
N GLY A 105 12.96 18.25 -9.61
CA GLY A 105 13.73 17.96 -8.40
C GLY A 105 13.79 19.15 -7.44
N ASP A 106 14.24 18.89 -6.21
CA ASP A 106 14.11 19.87 -5.13
C ASP A 106 14.91 21.15 -5.38
N ASP A 107 16.13 21.05 -5.92
CA ASP A 107 16.94 22.21 -6.31
C ASP A 107 16.19 23.16 -7.27
N PHE A 108 15.45 22.59 -8.22
CA PHE A 108 14.63 23.39 -9.14
C PHE A 108 13.42 23.97 -8.42
N MET A 109 12.72 23.16 -7.60
CA MET A 109 11.53 23.60 -6.88
C MET A 109 11.80 24.70 -5.84
N PHE A 110 12.97 24.69 -5.19
CA PHE A 110 13.37 25.72 -4.22
C PHE A 110 13.60 27.09 -4.87
N GLN A 111 13.87 27.14 -6.17
CA GLN A 111 14.07 28.38 -6.91
C GLN A 111 12.74 29.00 -7.40
N LEU A 112 11.63 28.26 -7.36
CA LEU A 112 10.34 28.70 -7.88
C LEU A 112 9.47 29.36 -6.81
N PHE A 113 8.83 30.47 -7.21
CA PHE A 113 7.88 31.21 -6.37
C PHE A 113 6.62 31.58 -7.14
N GLY A 114 5.53 31.80 -6.41
CA GLY A 114 4.23 32.22 -6.95
C GLY A 114 3.76 31.31 -8.09
N LYS A 115 3.32 31.94 -9.19
CA LYS A 115 2.77 31.26 -10.38
C LYS A 115 3.61 30.09 -10.86
N TYR A 116 4.94 30.21 -10.86
CA TYR A 116 5.81 29.17 -11.38
C TYR A 116 5.87 27.94 -10.47
N ARG A 117 5.84 28.16 -9.15
CA ARG A 117 5.74 27.07 -8.18
C ARG A 117 4.40 26.35 -8.33
N ASP A 118 3.32 27.10 -8.47
CA ASP A 118 1.97 26.53 -8.65
C ASP A 118 1.88 25.71 -9.94
N MET A 119 2.45 26.20 -11.04
CA MET A 119 2.55 25.47 -12.31
C MET A 119 3.33 24.16 -12.17
N ALA A 120 4.47 24.19 -11.45
CA ALA A 120 5.26 22.99 -11.22
C ALA A 120 4.52 21.98 -10.33
N LEU A 121 3.87 22.43 -9.24
CA LEU A 121 3.09 21.57 -8.34
C LEU A 121 1.87 20.95 -9.05
N ALA A 122 1.25 21.68 -9.99
CA ALA A 122 0.16 21.18 -10.82
C ALA A 122 0.58 20.01 -11.72
N VAL A 123 1.88 19.80 -11.95
CA VAL A 123 2.43 18.62 -12.64
C VAL A 123 2.99 17.60 -11.62
N LYS A 124 3.78 18.05 -10.65
CA LYS A 124 4.47 17.18 -9.66
C LYS A 124 3.49 16.41 -8.78
N ASN A 125 2.44 17.04 -8.27
CA ASN A 125 1.47 16.39 -7.39
C ASN A 125 0.70 15.26 -8.10
N PRO A 126 0.15 15.46 -9.32
CA PRO A 126 -0.42 14.37 -10.10
C PRO A 126 0.55 13.21 -10.37
N CYS A 127 1.83 13.45 -10.62
CA CYS A 127 2.82 12.38 -10.80
C CYS A 127 2.93 11.51 -9.54
N HIS A 128 3.09 12.12 -8.36
CA HIS A 128 3.11 11.38 -7.09
C HIS A 128 1.80 10.63 -6.82
N LEU A 129 0.66 11.26 -7.10
CA LEU A 129 -0.63 10.58 -6.98
C LEU A 129 -0.66 9.35 -7.89
N ASN A 130 -0.29 9.48 -9.17
CA ASN A 130 -0.35 8.39 -10.13
C ASN A 130 0.65 7.27 -9.79
N MET A 131 1.85 7.61 -9.31
CA MET A 131 2.78 6.66 -8.68
C MET A 131 2.08 5.85 -7.58
N ALA A 132 1.41 6.52 -6.64
CA ALA A 132 0.68 5.83 -5.58
C ALA A 132 -0.43 4.91 -6.12
N ALA A 133 -1.09 5.29 -7.22
CA ALA A 133 -2.09 4.43 -7.87
C ALA A 133 -1.46 3.17 -8.50
N CYS A 134 -0.31 3.30 -9.18
CA CYS A 134 0.45 2.15 -9.68
C CYS A 134 0.87 1.23 -8.54
N LEU A 135 1.45 1.79 -7.48
CA LEU A 135 1.95 1.06 -6.33
C LEU A 135 0.83 0.31 -5.58
N ILE A 136 -0.35 0.92 -5.44
CA ILE A 136 -1.52 0.22 -4.87
C ILE A 136 -1.92 -0.97 -5.75
N LYS A 137 -1.94 -0.82 -7.08
CA LYS A 137 -2.22 -1.95 -8.00
C LYS A 137 -1.15 -3.06 -7.88
N LEU A 138 0.11 -2.70 -7.67
CA LEU A 138 1.24 -3.61 -7.44
C LEU A 138 1.33 -4.13 -5.99
N LYS A 139 0.39 -3.77 -5.11
CA LYS A 139 0.39 -4.13 -3.67
C LYS A 139 1.62 -3.65 -2.88
N ARG A 140 2.32 -2.62 -3.37
CA ARG A 140 3.45 -1.95 -2.72
C ARG A 140 2.95 -0.80 -1.84
N PHE A 141 2.21 -1.14 -0.79
CA PHE A 141 1.40 -0.18 -0.04
C PHE A 141 2.22 0.86 0.75
N ASN A 142 3.36 0.48 1.35
CA ASN A 142 4.20 1.42 2.10
C ASN A 142 4.73 2.55 1.22
N GLU A 143 5.15 2.23 -0.01
CA GLU A 143 5.65 3.22 -0.97
C GLU A 143 4.52 4.13 -1.47
N ALA A 144 3.32 3.57 -1.68
CA ALA A 144 2.14 4.36 -2.02
C ALA A 144 1.80 5.39 -0.93
N ILE A 145 1.94 5.00 0.35
CA ILE A 145 1.76 5.91 1.50
C ILE A 145 2.79 7.04 1.47
N GLY A 146 4.05 6.72 1.15
CA GLY A 146 5.13 7.71 0.99
C GLY A 146 4.76 8.78 -0.02
N HIS A 147 4.40 8.38 -1.25
CA HIS A 147 4.02 9.32 -2.30
C HIS A 147 2.77 10.15 -1.97
N CYS A 148 1.75 9.54 -1.34
CA CYS A 148 0.59 10.31 -0.91
C CYS A 148 0.94 11.33 0.18
N SER A 149 1.87 10.98 1.07
CA SER A 149 2.30 11.87 2.16
C SER A 149 3.10 13.06 1.65
N ILE A 150 3.89 12.90 0.58
CA ILE A 150 4.55 14.02 -0.10
C ILE A 150 3.51 15.04 -0.60
N VAL A 151 2.45 14.57 -1.26
CA VAL A 151 1.37 15.47 -1.75
C VAL A 151 0.65 16.15 -0.59
N LEU A 152 0.41 15.43 0.50
CA LEU A 152 -0.27 15.97 1.69
C LEU A 152 0.58 16.95 2.50
N ALA A 153 1.91 16.94 2.33
CA ALA A 153 2.78 17.95 2.92
C ALA A 153 2.62 19.31 2.23
N GLU A 154 2.27 19.32 0.93
CA GLU A 154 1.99 20.54 0.16
C GLU A 154 0.50 20.93 0.23
N ASP A 155 -0.42 19.96 0.14
CA ASP A 155 -1.87 20.15 0.23
C ASP A 155 -2.50 19.11 1.16
N GLU A 156 -2.63 19.47 2.43
CA GLU A 156 -3.13 18.60 3.51
C GLU A 156 -4.58 18.13 3.30
N ASN A 157 -5.32 18.81 2.42
CA ASN A 157 -6.74 18.59 2.16
C ASN A 157 -7.00 17.87 0.83
N ASN A 158 -5.94 17.40 0.16
CA ASN A 158 -6.05 16.73 -1.13
C ASN A 158 -6.85 15.41 -1.00
N ALA A 159 -8.12 15.44 -1.41
CA ALA A 159 -9.03 14.30 -1.26
C ALA A 159 -8.52 13.02 -1.95
N LYS A 160 -7.83 13.15 -3.10
CA LYS A 160 -7.27 12.00 -3.83
C LYS A 160 -6.09 11.39 -3.09
N ALA A 161 -5.19 12.21 -2.52
CA ALA A 161 -4.06 11.74 -1.73
C ALA A 161 -4.55 11.04 -0.45
N LEU A 162 -5.49 11.67 0.28
CA LEU A 162 -6.10 11.09 1.49
C LEU A 162 -6.76 9.75 1.18
N PHE A 163 -7.56 9.67 0.12
CA PHE A 163 -8.22 8.42 -0.27
C PHE A 163 -7.21 7.32 -0.62
N ARG A 164 -6.19 7.62 -1.44
CA ARG A 164 -5.18 6.62 -1.83
C ARG A 164 -4.34 6.17 -0.64
N ARG A 165 -3.96 7.09 0.26
CA ARG A 165 -3.24 6.76 1.49
C ARG A 165 -4.08 5.90 2.43
N GLY A 166 -5.34 6.27 2.65
CA GLY A 166 -6.28 5.50 3.45
C GLY A 166 -6.48 4.08 2.89
N LYS A 167 -6.59 3.95 1.57
CA LYS A 167 -6.69 2.64 0.91
C LYS A 167 -5.44 1.79 1.14
N ALA A 168 -4.24 2.34 0.93
CA ALA A 168 -2.99 1.62 1.18
C ALA A 168 -2.84 1.20 2.65
N LYS A 169 -3.20 2.07 3.60
CA LYS A 169 -3.21 1.75 5.04
C LYS A 169 -4.21 0.65 5.40
N SER A 170 -5.39 0.68 4.80
CA SER A 170 -6.42 -0.35 5.00
C SER A 170 -5.93 -1.73 4.56
N GLU A 171 -5.26 -1.81 3.41
CA GLU A 171 -4.67 -3.06 2.90
C GLU A 171 -3.53 -3.59 3.80
N LEU A 172 -2.84 -2.69 4.53
CA LEU A 172 -1.86 -3.05 5.55
C LEU A 172 -2.48 -3.41 6.91
N GLY A 173 -3.81 -3.41 7.04
CA GLY A 173 -4.52 -3.68 8.29
C GLY A 173 -4.50 -2.53 9.29
N GLN A 174 -4.04 -1.33 8.90
CA GLN A 174 -4.05 -0.13 9.73
C GLN A 174 -5.43 0.55 9.67
N THR A 175 -6.46 -0.13 10.16
CA THR A 175 -7.88 0.25 9.99
C THR A 175 -8.21 1.63 10.55
N GLU A 176 -7.74 1.97 11.76
CA GLU A 176 -8.01 3.28 12.38
C GLU A 176 -7.36 4.43 11.60
N ALA A 177 -6.09 4.26 11.20
CA ALA A 177 -5.38 5.27 10.43
C ALA A 177 -5.97 5.44 9.01
N ALA A 178 -6.50 4.35 8.43
CA ALA A 178 -7.24 4.41 7.16
C ALA A 178 -8.58 5.14 7.31
N ARG A 179 -9.31 4.87 8.41
CA ARG A 179 -10.58 5.52 8.73
C ARG A 179 -10.41 7.04 8.84
N GLU A 180 -9.37 7.50 9.54
CA GLU A 180 -9.06 8.92 9.65
C GLU A 180 -8.86 9.58 8.27
N ASP A 181 -8.05 8.97 7.42
CA ASP A 181 -7.81 9.43 6.06
C ASP A 181 -9.09 9.48 5.22
N PHE A 182 -9.93 8.45 5.29
CA PHE A 182 -11.21 8.42 4.56
C PHE A 182 -12.23 9.43 5.08
N LEU A 183 -12.30 9.65 6.40
CA LEU A 183 -13.18 10.67 6.98
C LEU A 183 -12.73 12.07 6.57
N LYS A 184 -11.42 12.34 6.56
CA LYS A 184 -10.88 13.61 6.07
C LYS A 184 -11.15 13.77 4.58
N ALA A 185 -10.92 12.72 3.78
CA ALA A 185 -11.22 12.74 2.34
C ALA A 185 -12.70 13.03 2.07
N ARG A 186 -13.62 12.45 2.87
CA ARG A 186 -15.07 12.71 2.78
C ARG A 186 -15.43 14.17 3.00
N LYS A 187 -14.75 14.87 3.91
CA LYS A 187 -15.01 16.31 4.17
C LYS A 187 -14.75 17.17 2.93
N HIS A 188 -13.76 16.79 2.11
CA HIS A 188 -13.36 17.53 0.92
C HIS A 188 -13.96 16.97 -0.39
N ALA A 189 -14.46 15.74 -0.38
CA ALA A 189 -15.16 15.10 -1.50
C ALA A 189 -16.42 14.35 -1.02
N PRO A 190 -17.47 15.06 -0.58
CA PRO A 190 -18.66 14.46 0.03
C PRO A 190 -19.41 13.52 -0.92
N GLU A 191 -19.41 13.80 -2.22
CA GLU A 191 -20.14 13.04 -3.24
C GLU A 191 -19.38 11.80 -3.76
N ASP A 192 -18.13 11.57 -3.32
CA ASP A 192 -17.34 10.45 -3.82
C ASP A 192 -17.84 9.12 -3.24
N LYS A 193 -18.49 8.34 -4.11
CA LYS A 193 -19.03 7.02 -3.79
C LYS A 193 -17.94 6.01 -3.41
N ALA A 194 -16.72 6.15 -3.92
CA ALA A 194 -15.61 5.26 -3.58
C ALA A 194 -15.25 5.38 -2.10
N ILE A 195 -15.11 6.61 -1.59
CA ILE A 195 -14.87 6.87 -0.16
C ILE A 195 -16.00 6.26 0.69
N ALA A 196 -17.23 6.20 0.16
CA ALA A 196 -18.41 5.80 0.95
C ALA A 196 -18.45 4.30 1.14
N ARG A 197 -18.09 3.60 0.07
CA ARG A 197 -17.91 2.15 0.08
C ARG A 197 -16.79 1.76 1.03
N GLU A 198 -15.62 2.41 0.99
CA GLU A 198 -14.51 2.04 1.88
C GLU A 198 -14.86 2.27 3.37
N LEU A 199 -15.47 3.41 3.72
CA LEU A 199 -15.94 3.65 5.10
C LEU A 199 -16.97 2.62 5.58
N ARG A 200 -17.86 2.18 4.68
CA ARG A 200 -18.84 1.14 4.98
C ARG A 200 -18.16 -0.21 5.20
N ILE A 201 -17.19 -0.58 4.37
CA ILE A 201 -16.41 -1.82 4.51
C ILE A 201 -15.71 -1.83 5.88
N LEU A 202 -15.04 -0.74 6.27
CA LEU A 202 -14.41 -0.64 7.58
C LEU A 202 -15.43 -0.77 8.74
N ALA A 203 -16.61 -0.16 8.62
CA ALA A 203 -17.65 -0.30 9.65
C ALA A 203 -18.19 -1.74 9.77
N GLU A 204 -18.32 -2.46 8.65
CA GLU A 204 -18.72 -3.87 8.65
C GLU A 204 -17.64 -4.77 9.28
N GLN A 205 -16.35 -4.48 9.01
CA GLN A 205 -15.22 -5.17 9.64
C GLN A 205 -15.19 -4.95 11.16
N ASP A 206 -15.34 -3.71 11.63
CA ASP A 206 -15.37 -3.40 13.07
C ASP A 206 -16.51 -4.12 13.78
N LYS A 207 -17.69 -4.14 13.16
CA LYS A 207 -18.84 -4.87 13.70
C LYS A 207 -18.56 -6.36 13.81
N ALA A 208 -17.89 -6.95 12.83
CA ALA A 208 -17.49 -8.36 12.86
C ALA A 208 -16.43 -8.63 13.94
N VAL A 209 -15.44 -7.75 14.09
CA VAL A 209 -14.42 -7.84 15.15
C VAL A 209 -15.08 -7.75 16.53
N TYR A 210 -15.97 -6.78 16.73
CA TYR A 210 -16.71 -6.60 17.97
C TYR A 210 -17.57 -7.83 18.32
N GLN A 211 -18.27 -8.42 17.33
CA GLN A 211 -19.05 -9.64 17.55
C GLN A 211 -18.16 -10.82 17.97
N LYS A 212 -17.01 -11.02 17.30
CA LYS A 212 -16.06 -12.07 17.67
C LYS A 212 -15.51 -11.87 19.07
N GLN A 213 -15.11 -10.64 19.40
CA GLN A 213 -14.66 -10.29 20.76
C GLN A 213 -15.74 -10.61 21.79
N LYS A 214 -16.99 -10.19 21.55
CA LYS A 214 -18.12 -10.46 22.45
C LYS A 214 -18.33 -11.97 22.69
N GLU A 215 -18.26 -12.79 21.67
CA GLU A 215 -18.40 -14.25 21.82
C GLU A 215 -17.22 -14.87 22.58
N ILE A 216 -15.98 -14.38 22.36
CA ILE A 216 -14.80 -14.79 23.14
C ILE A 216 -14.98 -14.45 24.62
N TYR A 217 -15.39 -13.23 24.95
CA TYR A 217 -15.60 -12.81 26.33
C TYR A 217 -16.72 -13.60 27.03
N LYS A 218 -17.79 -13.95 26.32
CA LYS A 218 -18.81 -14.87 26.85
C LYS A 218 -18.24 -16.27 27.14
N GLY A 219 -17.34 -16.78 26.32
CA GLY A 219 -16.71 -18.08 26.56
C GLY A 219 -15.71 -18.06 27.71
N LEU A 220 -15.00 -16.94 27.90
CA LEU A 220 -13.95 -16.80 28.92
C LEU A 220 -14.47 -16.43 30.31
N PHE A 221 -15.57 -15.68 30.40
CA PHE A 221 -16.16 -15.19 31.67
C PHE A 221 -17.64 -15.51 31.84
N GLY A 222 -18.26 -16.25 30.91
CA GLY A 222 -19.63 -16.71 31.06
C GLY A 222 -19.77 -17.84 32.09
N PRO A 223 -21.00 -18.12 32.56
CA PRO A 223 -21.25 -19.27 33.42
C PRO A 223 -20.80 -20.57 32.73
N ARG A 224 -20.16 -21.48 33.49
CA ARG A 224 -19.71 -22.78 32.96
C ARG A 224 -20.88 -23.46 32.23
N PRO A 225 -20.69 -23.98 31.01
CA PRO A 225 -21.77 -24.66 30.29
C PRO A 225 -22.28 -25.81 31.15
N GLU A 226 -23.58 -25.80 31.45
CA GLU A 226 -24.20 -26.86 32.23
C GLU A 226 -24.08 -28.19 31.48
N PRO A 227 -23.78 -29.30 32.17
CA PRO A 227 -23.72 -30.61 31.53
C PRO A 227 -25.06 -30.89 30.86
N LYS A 228 -25.05 -31.18 29.55
CA LYS A 228 -26.26 -31.50 28.79
C LYS A 228 -27.03 -32.61 29.53
N PRO A 229 -28.33 -32.42 29.86
CA PRO A 229 -29.08 -33.44 30.56
C PRO A 229 -29.08 -34.73 29.72
N LYS A 230 -28.66 -35.86 30.32
CA LYS A 230 -28.72 -37.16 29.67
C LYS A 230 -30.16 -37.39 29.22
N ARG A 231 -30.38 -37.50 27.91
CA ARG A 231 -31.71 -37.78 27.35
C ARG A 231 -32.20 -39.08 27.96
N SER A 232 -33.24 -38.99 28.78
CA SER A 232 -33.99 -40.16 29.23
C SER A 232 -34.63 -40.80 27.99
N ASN A 233 -34.18 -42.01 27.66
CA ASN A 233 -34.66 -42.71 26.48
C ASN A 233 -36.02 -43.32 26.84
N TRP A 234 -37.10 -42.56 26.61
CA TRP A 234 -38.47 -42.94 27.00
C TRP A 234 -38.87 -44.32 26.49
N MET A 235 -38.37 -44.73 25.33
CA MET A 235 -38.54 -46.10 24.83
C MET A 235 -37.95 -47.17 25.76
N VAL A 236 -36.79 -46.93 26.38
CA VAL A 236 -36.18 -47.87 27.33
C VAL A 236 -37.00 -47.97 28.61
N LEU A 237 -37.49 -46.84 29.13
CA LEU A 237 -38.38 -46.82 30.30
C LEU A 237 -39.72 -47.52 29.99
N PHE A 238 -40.26 -47.28 28.80
CA PHE A 238 -41.48 -47.94 28.32
C PHE A 238 -41.29 -49.45 28.19
N TRP A 239 -40.18 -49.92 27.60
CA TRP A 239 -39.86 -51.34 27.49
C TRP A 239 -39.67 -52.02 28.86
N HIS A 240 -39.01 -51.36 29.82
CA HIS A 240 -38.93 -51.87 31.18
C HIS A 240 -40.30 -51.98 31.86
N TRP A 241 -41.19 -51.01 31.64
CA TRP A 241 -42.55 -51.06 32.15
C TRP A 241 -43.38 -52.19 31.52
N VAL A 242 -43.28 -52.38 30.20
CA VAL A 242 -43.94 -53.48 29.47
C VAL A 242 -43.43 -54.85 29.96
N LEU A 243 -42.12 -55.03 30.11
CA LEU A 243 -41.52 -56.26 30.64
C LEU A 243 -41.98 -56.55 32.07
N ALA A 244 -42.07 -55.52 32.91
CA ALA A 244 -42.60 -55.67 34.27
C ALA A 244 -44.09 -56.06 34.27
N LEU A 245 -44.88 -55.52 33.35
CA LEU A 245 -46.29 -55.86 33.20
C LEU A 245 -46.48 -57.32 32.76
N PHE A 246 -45.73 -57.76 31.75
CA PHE A 246 -45.72 -59.15 31.29
C PHE A 246 -45.23 -60.12 32.37
N GLY A 247 -44.17 -59.77 33.11
CA GLY A 247 -43.69 -60.58 34.23
C GLY A 247 -44.73 -60.76 35.33
N ARG A 248 -45.53 -59.72 35.63
CA ARG A 248 -46.65 -59.83 36.58
C ARG A 248 -47.78 -60.70 36.06
N LEU A 249 -48.11 -60.62 34.78
CA LEU A 249 -49.13 -61.47 34.14
C LEU A 249 -48.73 -62.96 34.12
N LEU A 250 -47.45 -63.25 33.82
CA LEU A 250 -46.93 -64.62 33.83
C LEU A 250 -46.92 -65.23 35.24
N LYS A 251 -46.52 -64.46 36.27
CA LYS A 251 -46.63 -64.90 37.67
C LYS A 251 -48.08 -65.20 38.08
N ARG A 252 -49.03 -64.41 37.58
CA ARG A 252 -50.46 -64.60 37.87
C ARG A 252 -51.04 -65.85 37.19
N GLN A 253 -50.55 -66.21 36.01
CA GLN A 253 -50.94 -67.48 35.35
C GLN A 253 -50.29 -68.73 35.97
N GLN A 254 -49.08 -68.62 36.52
CA GLN A 254 -48.46 -69.72 37.28
C GLN A 254 -49.16 -69.96 38.62
N SER A 255 -49.68 -68.92 39.27
CA SER A 255 -50.47 -69.05 40.50
C SER A 255 -51.83 -69.70 40.30
N ASN A 256 -52.44 -69.59 39.11
CA ASN A 256 -53.76 -70.17 38.80
C ASN A 256 -53.70 -71.60 38.24
N LYS A 257 -52.50 -72.20 38.11
CA LYS A 257 -52.32 -73.60 37.67
C LYS A 257 -51.90 -74.54 38.82
N ALA A 258 -51.84 -74.04 40.04
CA ALA A 258 -51.41 -74.77 41.23
C ALA A 258 -52.55 -75.06 42.23
N ASP A 259 -53.80 -74.80 41.84
CA ASP A 259 -55.03 -75.19 42.55
C ASP A 259 -55.81 -76.23 41.73
#